data_AF-A0A1I1CGS5-F1
#
_entry.id   AF-A0A1I1CGS5-F1
#
_cell.length_a   1.000
_cell.length_b   1.000
_cell.length_c   1.000
_cell.angle_alpha   90.00
_cell.angle_beta   90.00
_cell.angle_gamma   90.00
#
_symmetry.space_group_name_H-M   'P 1'
#
loop_
_entity.id
_entity.type
_entity.pdbx_description
1 polymer ?
#
loop_
_entity_poly.entity_id
_entity_poly.type
_entity_poly.pdbx_seq_one_letter_code
_entity_poly.pdbx_strand_id
1 'polypeptide(L)'
;MENAILQQAIDCAVTMGPAVLMPGIQLRRPIDVLRTPSLSVDDKRAILAAWASDFYAVDSKPAFRQLPGMNEAVSIDEIQSALKELDGLHHS
;
A
#
# COMPACT_ATOMS: atom_id res chain seq x y z
N MET A 1 24.10 -16.91 5.41
CA MET A 1 23.83 -15.98 4.29
C MET A 1 22.32 -15.76 4.12
N GLU A 2 21.51 -16.83 4.16
CA GLU A 2 20.04 -16.79 4.06
C GLU A 2 19.34 -15.88 5.08
N ASN A 3 19.77 -15.92 6.36
CA ASN A 3 19.23 -15.04 7.41
C ASN A 3 19.49 -13.55 7.15
N ALA A 4 20.61 -13.19 6.48
CA ALA A 4 20.93 -11.79 6.23
C ALA A 4 20.02 -11.19 5.14
N ILE A 5 19.70 -11.98 4.11
CA ILE A 5 18.78 -11.57 3.04
C ILE A 5 17.36 -11.42 3.57
N LEU A 6 16.92 -12.34 4.44
CA LEU A 6 15.61 -12.26 5.06
C LEU A 6 15.48 -11.04 5.98
N GLN A 7 16.49 -10.76 6.82
CA GLN A 7 16.48 -9.58 7.68
C GLN A 7 16.50 -8.28 6.87
N GLN A 8 17.30 -8.22 5.80
CA GLN A 8 17.30 -7.06 4.90
C GLN A 8 15.91 -6.83 4.26
N ALA A 9 15.23 -7.89 3.84
CA ALA A 9 13.88 -7.80 3.28
C ALA A 9 12.85 -7.31 4.32
N ILE A 10 12.97 -7.77 5.58
CA ILE A 10 12.14 -7.33 6.69
C ILE A 10 12.38 -5.84 6.99
N ASP A 11 13.63 -5.41 7.11
CA ASP A 11 13.97 -4.01 7.40
C ASP A 11 13.50 -3.08 6.27
N CYS A 12 13.65 -3.51 5.01
CA CYS A 12 13.09 -2.81 3.86
C CYS A 12 11.56 -2.75 3.92
N ALA A 13 10.89 -3.83 4.34
CA ALA A 13 9.44 -3.86 4.46
C ALA A 13 8.92 -2.92 5.55
N VAL A 14 9.60 -2.86 6.68
CA VAL A 14 9.29 -1.93 7.78
C VAL A 14 9.53 -0.49 7.34
N THR A 15 10.62 -0.24 6.59
CA THR A 15 11.00 1.11 6.17
C THR A 15 10.18 1.64 5.00
N MET A 16 9.82 0.81 4.03
CA MET A 16 9.11 1.19 2.80
C MET A 16 7.60 0.97 2.88
N GLY A 17 7.14 0.22 3.88
CA GLY A 17 5.75 -0.21 3.98
C GLY A 17 5.34 -1.17 2.86
N PRO A 18 4.04 -1.30 2.54
CA PRO A 18 3.56 -2.23 1.51
C PRO A 18 4.15 -2.00 0.12
N ALA A 19 4.73 -0.82 -0.15
CA ALA A 19 5.44 -0.54 -1.41
C ALA A 19 6.65 -1.47 -1.64
N VAL A 20 7.19 -2.09 -0.58
CA VAL A 20 8.26 -3.10 -0.70
C VAL A 20 7.83 -4.31 -1.54
N LEU A 21 6.53 -4.63 -1.55
CA LEU A 21 5.97 -5.76 -2.29
C LEU A 21 5.96 -5.51 -3.81
N MET A 22 6.33 -4.29 -4.24
CA MET A 22 6.24 -3.84 -5.63
C MET A 22 7.53 -3.12 -6.07
N PRO A 23 8.68 -3.80 -6.10
CA PRO A 23 9.94 -3.19 -6.48
C PRO A 23 9.86 -2.60 -7.90
N GLY A 24 10.16 -1.30 -8.02
CA GLY A 24 10.16 -0.57 -9.30
C GLY A 24 8.85 0.13 -9.68
N ILE A 25 7.79 0.01 -8.86
CA ILE A 25 6.51 0.67 -9.11
C ILE A 25 6.38 1.88 -8.16
N GLN A 26 6.25 3.09 -8.73
CA GLN A 26 5.92 4.28 -7.95
C GLN A 26 4.42 4.34 -7.70
N LEU A 27 3.98 3.81 -6.56
CA LEU A 27 2.61 4.05 -6.07
C LEU A 27 2.51 5.51 -5.62
N ARG A 28 1.65 6.28 -6.29
CA ARG A 28 1.36 7.67 -5.90
C ARG A 28 -0.04 7.81 -5.34
N ARG A 29 -0.97 7.01 -5.87
CA ARG A 29 -2.40 7.01 -5.52
C ARG A 29 -2.88 5.57 -5.31
N PRO A 30 -3.92 5.33 -4.49
CA PRO A 30 -4.45 3.99 -4.25
C PRO A 30 -4.90 3.26 -5.53
N ILE A 31 -5.39 4.00 -6.52
CA ILE A 31 -5.78 3.44 -7.83
C ILE A 31 -4.61 2.81 -8.60
N ASP A 32 -3.36 3.21 -8.32
CA ASP A 32 -2.18 2.64 -8.97
C ASP A 32 -1.98 1.17 -8.57
N VAL A 33 -2.45 0.79 -7.37
CA VAL A 33 -2.47 -0.61 -6.91
C VAL A 33 -3.42 -1.44 -7.78
N LEU A 34 -4.62 -0.93 -8.07
CA LEU A 34 -5.61 -1.59 -8.93
C LEU A 34 -5.09 -1.77 -10.36
N ARG A 35 -4.40 -0.74 -10.87
CA ARG A 35 -3.84 -0.69 -12.23
C ARG A 35 -2.64 -1.59 -12.42
N THR A 36 -2.06 -2.15 -11.36
CA THR A 36 -0.93 -3.04 -11.49
C THR A 36 -1.39 -4.45 -11.93
N PRO A 37 -1.05 -4.90 -13.15
CA PRO A 37 -1.53 -6.18 -13.68
C PRO A 37 -0.84 -7.39 -13.06
N SER A 38 0.37 -7.22 -12.48
CA SER A 38 1.13 -8.30 -11.88
C SER A 38 0.66 -8.70 -10.48
N LEU A 39 -0.27 -7.97 -9.88
CA LEU A 39 -0.81 -8.27 -8.56
C LEU A 39 -2.11 -9.07 -8.66
N SER A 40 -2.24 -10.09 -7.81
CA SER A 40 -3.52 -10.74 -7.59
C SER A 40 -4.51 -9.80 -6.89
N VAL A 41 -5.81 -10.15 -6.93
CA VAL A 41 -6.84 -9.38 -6.21
C VAL A 41 -6.56 -9.36 -4.71
N ASP A 42 -6.10 -10.48 -4.15
CA ASP A 42 -5.80 -10.57 -2.72
C ASP A 42 -4.58 -9.73 -2.33
N ASP A 43 -3.54 -9.70 -3.17
CA ASP A 43 -2.37 -8.83 -2.94
C ASP A 43 -2.77 -7.35 -2.97
N LYS A 44 -3.59 -6.96 -3.96
CA LYS A 44 -4.11 -5.59 -4.05
C LYS A 44 -4.90 -5.22 -2.81
N ARG A 45 -5.75 -6.12 -2.32
CA ARG A 45 -6.54 -5.92 -1.10
C ARG A 45 -5.65 -5.78 0.13
N ALA A 46 -4.65 -6.65 0.28
CA ALA A 46 -3.71 -6.61 1.39
C ALA A 46 -2.89 -5.31 1.42
N ILE A 47 -2.39 -4.85 0.25
CA ILE A 47 -1.66 -3.58 0.12
C ILE A 47 -2.53 -2.39 0.52
N LEU A 48 -3.76 -2.31 -0.01
CA LEU A 48 -4.68 -1.22 0.29
C LEU A 48 -5.12 -1.23 1.76
N ALA A 49 -5.38 -2.41 2.33
CA ALA A 49 -5.71 -2.55 3.75
C ALA A 49 -4.55 -2.11 4.66
N ALA A 50 -3.31 -2.49 4.32
CA ALA A 50 -2.12 -2.04 5.03
C ALA A 50 -1.97 -0.51 4.95
N TRP A 51 -2.17 0.09 3.78
CA TRP A 51 -2.10 1.55 3.60
C TRP A 51 -3.20 2.30 4.36
N ALA A 52 -4.40 1.72 4.46
CA ALA A 52 -5.50 2.27 5.26
C ALA A 52 -5.23 2.29 6.78
N SER A 53 -4.26 1.51 7.26
CA SER A 53 -3.94 1.39 8.68
C SER A 53 -3.53 2.71 9.31
N ASP A 54 -3.91 2.92 10.57
CA ASP A 54 -3.51 4.08 11.38
C ASP A 54 -2.00 4.18 11.57
N PHE A 55 -1.26 3.09 11.33
CA PHE A 55 0.21 3.11 11.29
C PHE A 55 0.75 4.17 10.31
N TYR A 56 0.03 4.41 9.20
CA TYR A 56 0.41 5.43 8.21
C TYR A 56 -0.33 6.75 8.39
N ALA A 57 -1.09 6.94 9.48
CA ALA A 57 -1.80 8.19 9.72
C ALA A 57 -0.81 9.35 9.88
N VAL A 58 -1.07 10.46 9.19
CA VAL A 58 -0.27 11.67 9.34
C VAL A 58 -0.56 12.29 10.71
N ASP A 59 0.50 12.65 11.44
CA ASP A 59 0.36 13.25 12.76
C ASP A 59 -0.51 14.52 12.71
N SER A 60 -1.41 14.64 13.69
CA SER A 60 -2.43 15.70 13.76
C SER A 60 -3.40 15.79 12.56
N LYS A 61 -3.36 14.84 11.60
CA LYS A 61 -4.22 14.77 10.41
C LYS A 61 -4.72 13.33 10.17
N PRO A 62 -5.55 12.78 11.06
CA PRO A 62 -5.94 11.36 11.03
C PRO A 62 -6.78 10.94 9.82
N ALA A 63 -7.29 11.89 9.02
CA ALA A 63 -7.96 11.58 7.75
C ALA A 63 -6.98 11.24 6.61
N PHE A 64 -5.68 11.46 6.79
CA PHE A 64 -4.66 11.26 5.77
C PHE A 64 -3.72 10.12 6.12
N ARG A 65 -3.26 9.40 5.10
CA ARG A 65 -2.28 8.32 5.16
C ARG A 65 -1.09 8.66 4.28
N GLN A 66 0.13 8.45 4.77
CA GLN A 66 1.35 8.67 4.00
C GLN A 66 2.28 7.47 4.14
N LEU A 67 2.53 6.78 3.03
CA LEU A 67 3.55 5.74 3.01
C LEU A 67 4.95 6.37 3.03
N PRO A 68 5.95 5.70 3.61
CA PRO A 68 7.34 6.12 3.52
C PRO A 68 7.77 6.32 2.07
N GLY A 69 8.45 7.43 1.78
CA GLY A 69 8.95 7.75 0.44
C GLY A 69 7.91 8.37 -0.52
N MET A 70 6.64 8.49 -0.12
CA MET A 70 5.68 9.32 -0.85
C MET A 70 5.82 10.80 -0.49
N ASN A 71 5.72 11.66 -1.52
CA ASN A 71 5.79 13.11 -1.37
C ASN A 71 4.47 13.74 -0.87
N GLU A 72 3.34 13.04 -1.04
CA GLU A 72 2.02 13.58 -0.76
C GLU A 72 1.21 12.59 0.07
N ALA A 73 0.48 13.07 1.07
CA ALA A 73 -0.44 12.24 1.84
C ALA A 73 -1.76 12.05 1.09
N VAL A 74 -2.34 10.86 1.18
CA VAL A 74 -3.57 10.47 0.52
C VAL A 74 -4.69 10.36 1.55
N SER A 75 -5.94 10.69 1.22
CA SER A 75 -7.05 10.54 2.17
C SER A 75 -7.43 9.08 2.39
N ILE A 76 -7.87 8.74 3.60
CA ILE A 76 -8.39 7.41 3.90
C ILE A 76 -9.61 7.06 3.03
N ASP A 77 -10.43 8.06 2.70
CA ASP A 77 -11.60 7.89 1.82
C ASP A 77 -11.20 7.44 0.41
N GLU A 78 -10.06 7.92 -0.11
CA GLU A 78 -9.56 7.50 -1.41
C GLU A 78 -9.09 6.05 -1.39
N ILE A 79 -8.42 5.63 -0.32
CA ILE A 79 -8.00 4.24 -0.14
C ILE A 79 -9.23 3.32 -0.02
N GLN A 80 -10.24 3.74 0.74
CA GLN A 80 -11.51 3.00 0.86
C GLN A 80 -12.27 2.93 -0.46
N SER A 81 -12.21 3.98 -1.28
CA SER A 81 -12.82 4.00 -2.61
C SER A 81 -12.17 2.97 -3.52
N ALA A 82 -10.83 2.89 -3.52
CA ALA A 82 -10.09 1.87 -4.28
C ALA A 82 -10.39 0.44 -3.80
N LEU A 83 -10.54 0.21 -2.48
CA LEU A 83 -10.96 -1.09 -1.95
C LEU A 83 -12.36 -1.49 -2.45
N LYS A 84 -13.33 -0.56 -2.39
CA LYS A 84 -14.69 -0.80 -2.89
C LYS A 84 -14.71 -1.11 -4.39
N GLU A 85 -13.92 -0.40 -5.18
CA GLU A 85 -13.79 -0.66 -6.62
C GLU A 85 -13.18 -2.04 -6.87
N LEU A 86 -12.10 -2.39 -6.18
CA LEU A 86 -11.45 -3.70 -6.28
C LEU A 86 -12.43 -4.84 -5.97
N ASP A 87 -13.19 -4.72 -4.89
CA ASP A 87 -14.16 -5.73 -4.49
C ASP A 87 -15.35 -5.78 -5.47
N GLY A 88 -15.82 -4.64 -5.98
CA GLY A 88 -16.88 -4.59 -6.99
C GLY A 88 -16.50 -5.28 -8.31
N LEU A 89 -15.26 -5.10 -8.76
CA LEU A 89 -14.71 -5.78 -9.95
C LEU A 89 -14.61 -7.30 -9.77
N HIS A 90 -14.36 -7.77 -8.55
CA HIS A 90 -14.24 -9.20 -8.27
C HIS A 90 -15.58 -9.92 -8.11
N HIS A 91 -16.66 -9.22 -7.75
CA HIS A 91 -17.99 -9.80 -7.58
C HIS A 91 -18.89 -9.73 -8.83
N SER A 92 -18.33 -9.30 -9.98
CA SER A 92 -19.05 -9.13 -11.25
C SER A 92 -18.88 -10.30 -12.22
#